data_AF-A0A9Q4A981-F1
#
_entry.id   AF-A0A9Q4A981-F1
#
_cell.length_a   1.000
_cell.length_b   1.000
_cell.length_c   1.000
_cell.angle_alpha   90.00
_cell.angle_beta   90.00
_cell.angle_gamma   90.00
#
_symmetry.space_group_name_H-M   'P 1'
#
loop_
_entity.id
_entity.type
_entity.pdbx_description
1 polymer ?
#
loop_
_entity_poly.entity_id
_entity_poly.type
_entity_poly.pdbx_seq_one_letter_code
_entity_poly.pdbx_strand_id
1 'polypeptide(L)'
;MTEFPTSLTSPGKRCEGCTGSPELGFSFDYAYQPIVDLRDQSTFAHEALVRGPNGESAYSVLSQVTDQNRYRFDQMCRTTAIAGAAKLGMNERLSINFLPNAVYRPE
;
A
#
# COMPACT_ATOMS: atom_id res chain seq x y z
N MET A 1 -14.47 9.21 13.32
CA MET A 1 -13.23 8.75 13.98
C MET A 1 -13.33 7.23 14.03
N THR A 2 -12.68 6.54 13.10
CA THR A 2 -12.72 5.08 13.00
C THR A 2 -11.87 4.50 14.13
N GLU A 3 -12.48 3.79 15.07
CA GLU A 3 -11.76 3.07 16.12
C GLU A 3 -11.16 1.79 15.53
N PHE A 4 -9.83 1.73 15.47
CA PHE A 4 -9.12 0.50 15.13
C PHE A 4 -9.07 -0.41 16.37
N PRO A 5 -9.41 -1.71 16.25
CA PRO A 5 -9.33 -2.66 17.35
C PRO A 5 -7.93 -2.65 17.99
N THR A 6 -7.86 -2.56 19.32
CA THR A 6 -6.57 -2.49 20.04
C THR A 6 -5.73 -3.76 19.87
N SER A 7 -6.37 -4.88 19.49
CA SER A 7 -5.70 -6.12 19.09
C SER A 7 -4.81 -5.94 17.85
N LEU A 8 -5.14 -5.00 16.96
CA LEU A 8 -4.38 -4.67 15.75
C LEU A 8 -3.38 -3.51 15.96
N THR A 9 -3.42 -2.82 17.10
CA THR A 9 -2.55 -1.67 17.41
C THR A 9 -1.68 -1.88 18.64
N SER A 10 -1.44 -3.14 19.04
CA SER A 10 -0.63 -3.49 20.21
C SER A 10 0.75 -2.79 20.21
N PRO A 11 1.05 -1.88 21.16
CA PRO A 11 2.29 -1.11 21.19
C PRO A 11 3.58 -1.92 21.44
N GLY A 12 3.46 -3.23 21.68
CA GLY A 12 4.56 -4.08 22.19
C GLY A 12 4.93 -5.30 21.34
N LYS A 13 4.20 -5.64 20.29
CA LYS A 13 4.57 -6.71 19.34
C LYS A 13 4.76 -6.11 17.96
N ARG A 14 5.95 -5.53 17.74
CA ARG A 14 6.40 -5.26 16.37
C ARG A 14 6.58 -6.62 15.69
N CYS A 15 5.92 -6.84 14.56
CA CYS A 15 6.12 -8.05 13.77
C CYS A 15 7.64 -8.24 13.52
N GLU A 16 8.15 -9.47 13.65
CA GLU A 16 9.59 -9.76 13.44
C GLU A 16 10.07 -9.27 12.07
N GLY A 17 9.23 -9.38 11.03
CA GLY A 17 9.51 -8.82 9.71
C GLY A 17 9.58 -7.28 9.69
N CYS A 18 8.83 -6.59 10.56
CA CYS A 18 8.85 -5.13 10.66
C CYS A 18 10.10 -4.60 11.38
N THR A 19 10.73 -5.39 12.26
CA THR A 19 11.99 -5.03 12.94
C THR A 19 13.24 -5.51 12.23
N GLY A 20 13.15 -6.60 11.46
CA GLY A 20 14.31 -7.23 10.81
C GLY A 20 14.59 -6.76 9.39
N SER A 21 13.64 -6.10 8.71
CA SER A 21 13.85 -5.67 7.32
C SER A 21 14.59 -4.33 7.22
N PRO A 22 15.66 -4.24 6.41
CA PRO A 22 16.45 -3.02 6.22
C PRO A 22 15.59 -1.87 5.69
N GLU A 23 16.02 -0.63 5.93
CA GLU A 23 15.32 0.57 5.41
C GLU A 23 15.17 0.51 3.90
N LEU A 24 14.04 1.02 3.43
CA LEU A 24 13.78 1.15 2.02
C LEU A 24 14.71 2.25 1.48
N GLY A 25 15.71 1.86 0.69
CA GLY A 25 16.71 2.79 0.15
C GLY A 25 16.19 3.71 -0.95
N PHE A 26 14.88 3.77 -1.16
CA PHE A 26 14.22 4.56 -2.19
C PHE A 26 12.84 5.03 -1.72
N SER A 27 12.36 6.12 -2.32
CA SER A 27 11.03 6.69 -2.08
C SER A 27 10.07 6.34 -3.21
N PHE A 28 8.78 6.26 -2.89
CA PHE A 28 7.72 6.04 -3.86
C PHE A 28 6.42 6.72 -3.39
N ASP A 29 5.49 6.90 -4.32
CA ASP A 29 4.16 7.45 -4.10
C ASP A 29 3.13 6.64 -4.91
N TYR A 30 1.89 7.13 -5.01
CA TYR A 30 0.79 6.48 -5.68
C TYR A 30 0.05 7.40 -6.66
N ALA A 31 -0.31 6.83 -7.80
CA ALA A 31 -1.41 7.30 -8.63
C ALA A 31 -2.67 6.46 -8.35
N TYR A 32 -3.84 7.06 -8.52
CA TYR A 32 -5.13 6.40 -8.27
C TYR A 32 -5.96 6.39 -9.54
N GLN A 33 -6.29 5.19 -10.03
CA GLN A 33 -7.09 5.01 -11.24
C GLN A 33 -8.51 4.59 -10.87
N PRO A 34 -9.56 5.30 -11.31
CA PRO A 34 -10.94 4.93 -10.99
C PRO A 34 -11.35 3.63 -11.69
N ILE A 35 -12.08 2.79 -10.96
CA ILE A 35 -12.84 1.64 -11.45
C ILE A 35 -14.31 2.06 -11.41
N VAL A 36 -14.98 2.02 -12.57
CA VAL A 36 -16.35 2.51 -12.71
C VAL A 36 -17.37 1.38 -12.76
N ASP A 37 -18.53 1.58 -12.15
CA ASP A 37 -19.69 0.73 -12.35
C ASP A 37 -20.51 1.27 -13.54
N LEU A 38 -20.61 0.49 -14.61
CA LEU A 38 -21.29 0.92 -15.84
C LEU A 38 -22.82 0.97 -15.71
N ARG A 39 -23.40 0.35 -14.67
CA ARG A 39 -24.86 0.27 -14.49
C ARG A 39 -25.44 1.60 -14.03
N ASP A 40 -24.73 2.29 -13.15
CA ASP A 40 -25.14 3.57 -12.56
C ASP A 40 -24.14 4.72 -12.83
N GLN A 41 -23.08 4.45 -13.60
CA GLN A 41 -22.03 5.41 -13.96
C GLN A 41 -21.33 6.02 -12.74
N SER A 42 -21.27 5.28 -11.63
CA SER A 42 -20.58 5.70 -10.41
C SER A 42 -19.14 5.17 -10.34
N THR A 43 -18.32 5.80 -9.50
CA THR A 43 -17.01 5.25 -9.13
C THR A 43 -17.22 4.13 -8.12
N PHE A 44 -16.83 2.91 -8.48
CA PHE A 44 -16.91 1.74 -7.60
C PHE A 44 -15.73 1.68 -6.64
N ALA A 45 -14.53 1.96 -7.15
CA ALA A 45 -13.28 1.92 -6.41
C ALA A 45 -12.21 2.77 -7.09
N HIS A 46 -11.08 2.97 -6.42
CA HIS A 46 -9.83 3.44 -7.01
C HIS A 46 -8.75 2.37 -6.86
N GLU A 47 -8.01 2.08 -7.93
CA GLU A 47 -6.80 1.26 -7.87
C GLU A 47 -5.58 2.10 -7.54
N ALA A 48 -4.86 1.75 -6.47
CA ALA A 48 -3.61 2.36 -6.08
C ALA A 48 -2.45 1.74 -6.88
N LEU A 49 -1.85 2.54 -7.75
CA LEU A 49 -0.73 2.16 -8.61
C LEU A 49 0.54 2.87 -8.16
N VAL A 50 1.55 2.10 -7.76
CA VAL A 50 2.83 2.65 -7.28
C VAL A 50 3.52 3.49 -8.37
N ARG A 51 4.11 4.61 -7.97
CA ARG A 51 4.86 5.56 -8.80
C ARG A 51 6.12 6.01 -8.09
N GLY A 52 7.11 6.48 -8.83
CA GLY A 52 8.19 7.26 -8.21
C GLY A 52 7.67 8.63 -7.77
N PRO A 53 8.43 9.36 -6.92
CA PRO A 53 8.01 10.64 -6.35
C PRO A 53 7.76 11.74 -7.39
N ASN A 54 8.29 11.59 -8.60
CA ASN A 54 8.10 12.53 -9.70
C ASN A 54 7.17 11.98 -10.80
N GLY A 55 6.40 10.93 -10.49
CA GLY A 55 5.48 10.30 -11.44
C GLY A 55 6.11 9.20 -12.30
N GLU A 56 7.29 8.70 -11.93
CA GLU A 56 7.95 7.60 -12.63
C GLU A 56 7.08 6.33 -12.62
N SER A 57 7.29 5.46 -13.60
CA SER A 57 6.48 4.25 -13.80
C SER A 57 6.55 3.28 -12.63
N ALA A 58 5.52 2.45 -12.46
CA ALA A 58 5.54 1.38 -11.47
C ALA A 58 6.77 0.47 -11.62
N TYR A 59 7.17 0.17 -12.87
CA TYR A 59 8.36 -0.62 -13.15
C TYR A 59 9.63 -0.04 -12.53
N SER A 60 9.80 1.28 -12.57
CA SER A 60 10.99 1.95 -11.99
C SER A 60 11.11 1.78 -10.47
N VAL A 61 9.98 1.64 -9.78
CA VAL A 61 9.94 1.40 -8.34
C VAL A 61 10.08 -0.09 -8.05
N LEU A 62 9.31 -0.92 -8.75
CA LEU A 62 9.28 -2.37 -8.55
C LEU A 62 10.63 -3.04 -8.90
N SER A 63 11.42 -2.48 -9.81
CA SER A 63 12.76 -2.97 -10.14
C SER A 63 13.77 -2.80 -9.00
N GLN A 64 13.48 -1.95 -8.02
CA GLN A 64 14.32 -1.73 -6.83
C GLN A 64 13.95 -2.69 -5.68
N VAL A 65 12.89 -3.49 -5.86
CA VAL A 65 12.45 -4.48 -4.86
C VAL A 65 13.27 -5.76 -5.00
N THR A 66 13.90 -6.17 -3.91
CA THR A 66 14.68 -7.40 -3.78
C THR A 66 14.02 -8.34 -2.76
N ASP A 67 14.47 -9.60 -2.69
CA ASP A 67 13.95 -10.53 -1.68
C ASP A 67 14.17 -10.03 -0.24
N GLN A 68 15.23 -9.26 0.00
CA GLN A 68 15.57 -8.73 1.33
C GLN A 68 14.66 -7.57 1.76
N ASN A 69 14.17 -6.75 0.82
CA ASN A 69 13.35 -5.58 1.12
C ASN A 69 11.85 -5.76 0.78
N ARG A 70 11.48 -6.85 0.09
CA ARG A 70 10.10 -7.13 -0.36
C ARG A 70 9.06 -7.01 0.76
N TYR A 71 9.36 -7.56 1.94
CA TYR A 71 8.43 -7.52 3.07
C TYR A 71 8.17 -6.08 3.56
N ARG A 72 9.24 -5.29 3.70
CA ARG A 72 9.11 -3.88 4.12
C ARG A 72 8.41 -3.04 3.06
N PHE A 73 8.69 -3.31 1.79
CA PHE A 73 8.01 -2.65 0.68
C PHE A 73 6.50 -2.92 0.71
N ASP A 74 6.07 -4.17 0.86
CA ASP A 74 4.63 -4.51 0.93
C ASP A 74 3.91 -3.81 2.09
N GLN A 75 4.54 -3.76 3.27
CA GLN A 75 3.99 -3.06 4.44
C GLN A 75 3.84 -1.56 4.17
N MET A 76 4.88 -0.92 3.63
CA MET A 76 4.84 0.50 3.29
C MET A 76 3.83 0.79 2.18
N CYS A 77 3.70 -0.09 1.19
CA CYS A 77 2.73 0.05 0.12
C CYS A 77 1.30 0.20 0.65
N ARG A 78 0.89 -0.64 1.60
CA ARG A 78 -0.43 -0.58 2.24
C ARG A 78 -0.65 0.75 2.94
N THR A 79 0.28 1.15 3.81
CA THR A 79 0.12 2.36 4.62
C THR A 79 0.14 3.62 3.77
N THR A 80 1.04 3.71 2.78
CA THR A 80 1.19 4.88 1.93
C THR A 80 0.00 5.02 0.97
N ALA A 81 -0.51 3.93 0.40
CA ALA A 81 -1.71 3.97 -0.45
C ALA A 81 -2.96 4.42 0.33
N ILE A 82 -3.18 3.89 1.54
CA ILE A 82 -4.33 4.27 2.36
C ILE A 82 -4.22 5.73 2.81
N ALA A 83 -3.04 6.15 3.28
CA ALA A 83 -2.82 7.53 3.71
C ALA A 83 -3.01 8.53 2.56
N GLY A 84 -2.51 8.21 1.36
CA GLY A 84 -2.69 9.03 0.18
C GLY A 84 -4.15 9.14 -0.25
N ALA A 85 -4.88 8.03 -0.30
CA ALA A 85 -6.31 8.02 -0.60
C ALA A 85 -7.13 8.84 0.41
N ALA A 86 -6.83 8.70 1.72
CA ALA A 86 -7.48 9.47 2.77
C ALA A 86 -7.20 10.98 2.65
N LYS A 87 -5.96 11.36 2.33
CA LYS A 87 -5.57 12.76 2.10
C LYS A 87 -6.30 13.38 0.90
N LEU A 88 -6.61 12.58 -0.12
CA LEU A 88 -7.37 12.99 -1.29
C LEU A 88 -8.89 12.99 -1.08
N GLY A 89 -9.37 12.56 0.10
CA GLY A 89 -10.80 12.52 0.42
C GLY A 89 -11.58 11.45 -0.33
N MET A 90 -10.93 10.37 -0.76
CA MET A 90 -11.59 9.24 -1.43
C MET A 90 -12.47 8.47 -0.43
N ASN A 91 -13.73 8.27 -0.78
CA ASN A 91 -14.71 7.58 0.08
C ASN A 91 -15.12 6.21 -0.49
N GLU A 92 -14.84 5.97 -1.77
CA GLU A 92 -15.06 4.71 -2.46
C GLU A 92 -14.03 3.65 -2.02
N ARG A 93 -14.20 2.43 -2.51
CA ARG A 93 -13.29 1.32 -2.18
C ARG A 93 -11.89 1.62 -2.72
N LEU A 94 -10.86 1.14 -2.02
CA LEU A 94 -9.48 1.21 -2.47
C LEU A 94 -8.99 -0.19 -2.83
N SER A 95 -8.55 -0.39 -4.07
CA SER A 95 -7.91 -1.62 -4.55
C SER A 95 -6.40 -1.45 -4.44
N ILE A 96 -5.73 -2.38 -3.73
CA ILE A 96 -4.27 -2.35 -3.50
C ILE A 96 -3.69 -3.67 -4.01
N ASN A 97 -2.63 -3.56 -4.81
CA ASN A 97 -1.89 -4.71 -5.31
C ASN A 97 -1.01 -5.32 -4.22
N PHE A 98 -1.12 -6.64 -3.99
CA PHE A 98 -0.18 -7.38 -3.13
C PHE A 98 0.91 -8.03 -3.96
N LEU A 99 2.15 -7.87 -3.53
CA LEU A 99 3.26 -8.52 -4.19
C LEU A 99 3.17 -10.04 -4.01
N PRO A 100 3.37 -10.83 -5.09
CA PRO A 100 3.45 -12.28 -4.99
C PRO A 100 4.49 -12.69 -3.95
N ASN A 101 4.14 -13.63 -3.08
CA ASN A 101 5.01 -14.14 -2.01
C ASN A 101 5.44 -13.11 -0.94
N ALA A 102 4.83 -11.92 -0.88
CA ALA A 102 5.09 -10.94 0.18
C ALA A 102 4.27 -11.18 1.46
N VAL A 103 3.15 -11.92 1.35
CA VAL A 103 2.34 -12.32 2.50
C VAL A 103 2.92 -13.61 3.09
N TYR A 104 3.89 -13.48 3.99
CA TYR A 104 4.44 -14.63 4.72
C TYR A 104 3.65 -14.97 5.99
N ARG A 105 2.79 -14.06 6.47
CA ARG A 105 1.77 -14.30 7.52
C ARG A 105 0.54 -13.39 7.30
N PRO A 106 -0.66 -13.95 7.09
CA PRO A 106 -1.89 -13.18 6.83
C PRO A 106 -2.58 -12.63 8.09
N GLU A 107 -1.94 -12.75 9.25
CA GLU A 107 -2.49 -12.50 10.58
C GLU A 107 -2.03 -11.18 11.20
#